data_AF-A0A3D5HMB3-F1
#
_entry.id   AF-A0A3D5HMB3-F1
#
_cell.length_a   1.000
_cell.length_b   1.000
_cell.length_c   1.000
_cell.angle_alpha   90.00
_cell.angle_beta   90.00
_cell.angle_gamma   90.00
#
_symmetry.space_group_name_H-M   'P 1'
#
loop_
_entity.id
_entity.type
_entity.pdbx_description
1 polymer ?
#
loop_
_entity_poly.entity_id
_entity_poly.type
_entity_poly.pdbx_seq_one_letter_code
_entity_poly.pdbx_strand_id
1 'polypeptide(L)'
;MADDRIARESAEELPLAPHTWYVKTVGWMLEQPKVAENIMNVPPNEPLREALKKEGVRSPILVMPNWYPIAGSQRLRVLSEIPELHEQEIRVCRFDQEWWLHYYLWPDHEFRDKAVAIWFQMAELVWKSRYYENDEKFREYERLGDQLKWKHKSKLTENSS
;
A
#
# COMPACT_ATOMS: atom_id res chain seq x y z
N MET A 1 -0.22 -7.39 9.54
CA MET A 1 -0.80 -7.49 8.17
C MET A 1 0.15 -6.95 7.12
N ALA A 2 0.92 -5.90 7.37
CA ALA A 2 1.87 -5.43 6.36
C ALA A 2 2.92 -6.48 5.98
N ASP A 3 3.38 -7.31 6.93
CA ASP A 3 4.36 -8.39 6.75
C ASP A 3 3.75 -9.79 6.53
N ASP A 4 2.44 -9.94 6.78
CA ASP A 4 1.73 -11.21 6.64
C ASP A 4 1.76 -11.66 5.18
N ARG A 5 2.13 -12.92 4.96
CA ARG A 5 2.14 -13.55 3.63
C ARG A 5 1.61 -14.96 3.76
N ILE A 6 0.81 -15.36 2.79
CA ILE A 6 0.54 -16.77 2.50
C ILE A 6 1.64 -17.33 1.57
N ALA A 7 1.74 -18.65 1.49
CA ALA A 7 2.62 -19.33 0.54
C ALA A 7 2.34 -18.84 -0.90
N ARG A 8 3.40 -18.72 -1.71
CA ARG A 8 3.29 -18.16 -3.06
C ARG A 8 2.40 -19.02 -3.94
N GLU A 9 2.53 -20.33 -3.81
CA GLU A 9 1.72 -21.34 -4.50
C GLU A 9 0.23 -21.16 -4.18
N SER A 10 -0.11 -20.99 -2.89
CA SER A 10 -1.49 -20.67 -2.49
C SER A 10 -1.98 -19.34 -3.04
N ALA A 11 -1.09 -18.33 -3.11
CA ALA A 11 -1.45 -17.03 -3.62
C ALA A 11 -1.72 -17.04 -5.13
N GLU A 12 -0.98 -17.85 -5.90
CA GLU A 12 -1.12 -17.97 -7.36
C GLU A 12 -2.47 -18.59 -7.77
N GLU A 13 -3.05 -19.46 -6.95
CA GLU A 13 -4.37 -20.09 -7.17
C GLU A 13 -5.57 -19.16 -6.90
N LEU A 14 -5.37 -18.09 -6.13
CA LEU A 14 -6.46 -17.16 -5.80
C LEU A 14 -6.74 -16.22 -6.99
N PRO A 15 -7.96 -15.71 -7.17
CA PRO A 15 -8.18 -14.63 -8.12
C PRO A 15 -7.63 -13.31 -7.56
N LEU A 16 -7.02 -12.50 -8.43
CA LEU A 16 -6.73 -11.10 -8.15
C LEU A 16 -7.48 -10.26 -9.17
N ALA A 17 -7.95 -9.08 -8.77
CA ALA A 17 -8.58 -8.13 -9.68
C ALA A 17 -7.70 -7.87 -10.92
N PRO A 18 -8.29 -7.75 -12.12
CA PRO A 18 -7.58 -7.33 -13.33
C PRO A 18 -6.71 -6.10 -13.08
N HIS A 19 -5.46 -6.20 -13.50
CA HIS A 19 -4.44 -5.21 -13.25
C HIS A 19 -3.46 -5.11 -14.41
N THR A 20 -2.91 -3.92 -14.56
CA THR A 20 -1.88 -3.60 -15.54
C THR A 20 -0.59 -3.22 -14.84
N TRP A 21 0.53 -3.70 -15.39
CA TRP A 21 1.87 -3.36 -14.92
C TRP A 21 2.46 -2.17 -15.69
N TYR A 22 3.11 -1.28 -14.96
CA TYR A 22 3.79 -0.11 -15.47
C TYR A 22 5.20 -0.02 -14.88
N VAL A 23 6.08 0.67 -15.59
CA VAL A 23 7.32 1.21 -15.06
C VAL A 23 7.16 2.72 -15.01
N LYS A 24 7.38 3.32 -13.84
CA LYS A 24 7.24 4.76 -13.58
C LYS A 24 8.37 5.22 -12.68
N THR A 25 8.73 6.51 -12.77
CA THR A 25 9.65 7.10 -11.80
C THR A 25 8.94 7.37 -10.48
N VAL A 26 9.71 7.41 -9.38
CA VAL A 26 9.20 7.79 -8.06
C VAL A 26 8.61 9.21 -8.10
N GLY A 27 9.26 10.16 -8.75
CA GLY A 27 8.78 11.53 -8.91
C GLY A 27 7.40 11.57 -9.58
N TRP A 28 7.23 10.84 -10.69
CA TRP A 28 5.94 10.75 -11.37
C TRP A 28 4.84 10.19 -10.48
N MET A 29 5.15 9.18 -9.64
CA MET A 29 4.20 8.63 -8.69
C MET A 29 3.80 9.64 -7.61
N LEU A 30 4.74 10.43 -7.11
CA LEU A 30 4.49 11.46 -6.09
C LEU A 30 3.63 12.61 -6.62
N GLU A 31 3.73 12.91 -7.92
CA GLU A 31 2.94 13.93 -8.60
C GLU A 31 1.48 13.52 -8.87
N GLN A 32 1.14 12.23 -8.72
CA GLN A 32 -0.23 11.80 -8.98
C GLN A 32 -1.21 12.48 -8.01
N PRO A 33 -2.35 13.02 -8.49
CA PRO A 33 -3.18 13.94 -7.70
C PRO A 33 -3.55 13.41 -6.30
N LYS A 34 -3.95 12.14 -6.22
CA LYS A 34 -4.33 11.52 -4.95
C LYS A 34 -3.15 11.22 -4.04
N VAL A 35 -1.96 10.97 -4.61
CA VAL A 35 -0.73 10.78 -3.85
C VAL A 35 -0.28 12.11 -3.27
N ALA A 36 -0.15 13.15 -4.10
CA ALA A 36 0.24 14.50 -3.66
C ALA A 36 -0.68 15.04 -2.55
N GLU A 37 -1.99 14.81 -2.65
CA GLU A 37 -2.99 15.25 -1.67
C GLU A 37 -2.84 14.54 -0.30
N ASN A 38 -2.50 13.24 -0.29
CA ASN A 38 -2.71 12.40 0.90
C ASN A 38 -1.44 11.78 1.48
N ILE A 39 -0.35 11.68 0.70
CA ILE A 39 0.80 10.86 1.10
C ILE A 39 1.45 11.38 2.38
N MET A 40 1.50 12.69 2.58
CA MET A 40 2.08 13.33 3.77
C MET A 40 1.34 13.02 5.08
N ASN A 41 0.11 12.49 5.01
CA ASN A 41 -0.64 12.05 6.18
C ASN A 41 -0.16 10.69 6.72
N VAL A 42 0.56 9.93 5.90
CA VAL A 42 1.19 8.67 6.32
C VAL A 42 2.38 9.01 7.23
N PRO A 43 2.56 8.32 8.38
CA PRO A 43 3.69 8.57 9.26
C PRO A 43 5.02 8.19 8.59
N PRO A 44 6.10 8.97 8.80
CA PRO A 44 7.43 8.60 8.30
C PRO A 44 7.97 7.37 9.05
N ASN A 45 8.69 6.51 8.32
CA ASN A 45 9.35 5.31 8.84
C ASN A 45 10.87 5.47 8.66
N GLU A 46 11.58 5.95 9.68
CA GLU A 46 13.01 6.27 9.59
C GLU A 46 13.89 5.03 9.28
N PRO A 47 13.67 3.85 9.88
CA PRO A 47 14.37 2.64 9.47
C PRO A 47 14.23 2.32 7.98
N LEU A 48 13.01 2.47 7.44
CA LEU A 48 12.76 2.28 6.02
C LEU A 48 13.46 3.33 5.16
N ARG A 49 13.60 4.57 5.64
CA ARG A 49 14.34 5.64 4.95
C ARG A 49 15.79 5.29 4.72
N GLU A 50 16.47 4.83 5.77
CA GLU A 50 17.89 4.48 5.69
C GLU A 50 18.10 3.24 4.80
N ALA A 51 17.17 2.28 4.84
CA ALA A 51 17.18 1.16 3.91
C ALA A 51 17.02 1.60 2.44
N LEU A 52 16.07 2.49 2.16
CA LEU A 52 15.82 3.00 0.81
C LEU A 52 16.99 3.82 0.27
N LYS A 53 17.64 4.66 1.07
CA LYS A 53 18.84 5.39 0.64
C LYS A 53 20.00 4.46 0.26
N LYS A 54 20.12 3.33 0.96
CA LYS A 54 21.21 2.37 0.75
C LYS A 54 20.95 1.45 -0.45
N GLU A 55 19.72 0.96 -0.59
CA GLU A 55 19.40 -0.14 -1.51
C GLU A 55 18.47 0.28 -2.67
N GLY A 56 17.91 1.49 -2.62
CA GLY A 56 16.88 1.95 -3.53
C GLY A 56 15.54 1.21 -3.34
N VAL A 57 14.59 1.51 -4.21
CA VAL A 57 13.29 0.83 -4.24
C VAL A 57 13.39 -0.50 -5.00
N ARG A 58 13.23 -1.63 -4.31
CA ARG A 58 13.22 -2.97 -4.92
C ARG A 58 11.82 -3.51 -5.15
N SER A 59 10.99 -3.47 -4.11
CA SER A 59 9.65 -4.05 -4.15
C SER A 59 8.70 -3.22 -5.02
N PRO A 60 7.79 -3.84 -5.80
CA PRO A 60 6.79 -3.10 -6.57
C PRO A 60 5.79 -2.37 -5.67
N ILE A 61 4.95 -1.51 -6.27
CA ILE A 61 3.83 -0.81 -5.60
C ILE A 61 2.51 -1.29 -6.20
N LEU A 62 1.50 -1.55 -5.36
CA LEU A 62 0.13 -1.80 -5.80
C LEU A 62 -0.70 -0.54 -5.62
N VAL A 63 -1.45 -0.13 -6.64
CA VAL A 63 -2.26 1.09 -6.62
C VAL A 63 -3.69 0.86 -7.10
N MET A 64 -4.59 1.73 -6.61
CA MET A 64 -5.95 1.90 -7.13
C MET A 64 -5.93 2.52 -8.54
N PRO A 65 -7.06 2.52 -9.28
CA PRO A 65 -7.15 3.18 -10.58
C PRO A 65 -6.76 4.66 -10.55
N ASN A 66 -6.92 5.36 -9.42
CA ASN A 66 -6.50 6.75 -9.24
C ASN A 66 -5.02 6.93 -8.85
N TRP A 67 -4.21 5.86 -8.92
CA TRP A 67 -2.78 5.79 -8.58
C TRP A 67 -2.44 5.89 -7.09
N TYR A 68 -3.43 5.99 -6.20
CA TYR A 68 -3.15 5.96 -4.76
C TYR A 68 -2.76 4.55 -4.30
N PRO A 69 -1.71 4.40 -3.48
CA PRO A 69 -1.20 3.10 -3.06
C PRO A 69 -2.20 2.32 -2.21
N ILE A 70 -2.43 1.07 -2.60
CA ILE A 70 -2.99 0.01 -1.76
C ILE A 70 -1.84 -0.60 -0.94
N ALA A 71 -0.73 -0.93 -1.60
CA ALA A 71 0.49 -1.43 -0.97
C ALA A 71 1.69 -0.55 -1.32
N GLY A 72 2.46 -0.11 -0.32
CA GLY A 72 3.65 0.73 -0.51
C GLY A 72 3.47 2.21 -0.15
N SER A 73 2.40 2.57 0.54
CA SER A 73 2.15 3.94 1.03
C SER A 73 3.28 4.48 1.91
N GLN A 74 3.80 3.70 2.86
CA GLN A 74 4.95 4.12 3.68
C GLN A 74 6.21 4.34 2.85
N ARG A 75 6.43 3.55 1.80
CA ARG A 75 7.57 3.72 0.89
C ARG A 75 7.45 5.03 0.12
N LEU A 76 6.30 5.32 -0.48
CA LEU A 76 6.07 6.61 -1.15
C LEU A 76 6.18 7.79 -0.19
N ARG A 77 5.68 7.66 1.04
CA ARG A 77 5.84 8.69 2.09
C ARG A 77 7.29 8.98 2.40
N VAL A 78 8.12 7.96 2.52
CA VAL A 78 9.55 8.13 2.81
C VAL A 78 10.28 8.69 1.59
N LEU A 79 9.96 8.20 0.39
CA LEU A 79 10.55 8.68 -0.87
C LEU A 79 10.22 10.15 -1.18
N SER A 80 9.09 10.68 -0.69
CA SER A 80 8.80 12.11 -0.81
C SER A 80 9.82 13.00 -0.09
N GLU A 81 10.63 12.43 0.81
CA GLU A 81 11.71 13.11 1.54
C GLU A 81 13.12 12.72 1.06
N ILE A 82 13.22 12.00 -0.07
CA ILE A 82 14.50 11.56 -0.66
C ILE A 82 14.52 11.95 -2.15
N PRO A 83 14.76 13.24 -2.47
CA PRO A 83 14.77 13.73 -3.86
C PRO A 83 15.74 12.98 -4.77
N GLU A 84 16.87 12.54 -4.25
CA GLU A 84 17.88 11.77 -4.97
C GLU A 84 17.38 10.43 -5.54
N LEU A 85 16.23 9.91 -5.08
CA LEU A 85 15.59 8.71 -5.63
C LEU A 85 14.40 9.01 -6.54
N HIS A 86 14.06 10.27 -6.83
CA HIS A 86 12.86 10.61 -7.61
C HIS A 86 12.94 10.13 -9.06
N GLU A 87 14.14 10.08 -9.64
CA GLU A 87 14.38 9.54 -10.98
C GLU A 87 14.45 8.01 -11.02
N GLN A 88 14.42 7.33 -9.88
CA GLN A 88 14.45 5.87 -9.86
C GLN A 88 13.18 5.31 -10.49
N GLU A 89 13.34 4.44 -11.49
CA GLU A 89 12.25 3.65 -12.04
C GLU A 89 11.81 2.54 -11.09
N ILE A 90 10.49 2.40 -10.94
CA ILE A 90 9.86 1.40 -10.09
C ILE A 90 8.73 0.69 -10.84
N ARG A 91 8.51 -0.57 -10.48
CA ARG A 91 7.39 -1.37 -11.00
C ARG A 91 6.12 -1.04 -10.23
N VAL A 92 5.07 -0.67 -10.96
CA VAL A 92 3.76 -0.32 -10.40
C VAL A 92 2.69 -1.22 -10.99
N CYS A 93 1.96 -1.91 -10.14
CA CYS A 93 0.79 -2.69 -10.48
C CYS A 93 -0.46 -1.86 -10.18
N ARG A 94 -1.30 -1.59 -11.17
CA ARG A 94 -2.51 -0.78 -11.02
C ARG A 94 -3.73 -1.63 -11.31
N PHE A 95 -4.69 -1.66 -10.39
CA PHE A 95 -6.00 -2.24 -10.70
C PHE A 95 -6.69 -1.43 -11.80
N ASP A 96 -7.31 -2.13 -12.74
CA ASP A 96 -7.88 -1.50 -13.93
C ASP A 96 -9.19 -0.75 -13.60
N GLN A 97 -9.91 -1.20 -12.58
CA GLN A 97 -11.20 -0.64 -12.14
C GLN A 97 -11.37 -0.72 -10.62
N GLU A 98 -12.37 -0.01 -10.10
CA GLU A 98 -12.70 0.04 -8.67
C GLU A 98 -13.61 -1.15 -8.28
N TRP A 99 -13.04 -2.36 -8.25
CA TRP A 99 -13.78 -3.61 -8.08
C TRP A 99 -14.57 -3.71 -6.76
N TRP A 100 -14.14 -2.99 -5.72
CA TRP A 100 -14.80 -2.94 -4.42
C TRP A 100 -16.10 -2.12 -4.43
N LEU A 101 -16.41 -1.37 -5.48
CA LEU A 101 -17.63 -0.55 -5.54
C LEU A 101 -18.92 -1.38 -5.40
N HIS A 102 -18.89 -2.66 -5.75
CA HIS A 102 -20.04 -3.55 -5.56
C HIS A 102 -20.48 -3.64 -4.09
N TYR A 103 -19.56 -3.54 -3.13
CA TYR A 103 -19.90 -3.54 -1.71
C TYR A 103 -20.71 -2.31 -1.30
N TYR A 104 -20.60 -1.19 -2.02
CA TYR A 104 -21.38 0.02 -1.74
C TYR A 104 -22.87 -0.11 -2.01
N LEU A 105 -23.30 -1.20 -2.65
CA LEU A 105 -24.71 -1.55 -2.78
C LEU A 105 -25.29 -2.16 -1.50
N TRP A 106 -24.46 -2.50 -0.51
CA TRP A 106 -24.93 -3.05 0.75
C TRP A 106 -25.52 -1.95 1.64
N PRO A 107 -26.76 -2.12 2.16
CA PRO A 107 -27.48 -1.05 2.85
C PRO A 107 -26.97 -0.79 4.27
N ASP A 108 -26.32 -1.76 4.91
CA ASP A 108 -25.68 -1.57 6.21
C ASP A 108 -24.30 -0.91 6.02
N HIS A 109 -24.21 0.37 6.38
CA HIS A 109 -22.99 1.18 6.22
C HIS A 109 -21.83 0.68 7.09
N GLU A 110 -22.09 0.20 8.32
CA GLU A 110 -21.02 -0.26 9.21
C GLU A 110 -20.42 -1.56 8.69
N PHE A 111 -21.28 -2.51 8.29
CA PHE A 111 -20.82 -3.74 7.68
C PHE A 111 -20.12 -3.49 6.34
N ARG A 112 -20.69 -2.61 5.50
CA ARG A 112 -20.10 -2.24 4.21
C ARG A 112 -18.66 -1.75 4.38
N ASP A 113 -18.44 -0.79 5.27
CA ASP A 113 -17.11 -0.18 5.43
C ASP A 113 -16.09 -1.22 5.91
N LYS A 114 -16.51 -2.15 6.79
CA LYS A 114 -15.69 -3.32 7.19
C LYS A 114 -15.43 -4.28 6.02
N ALA A 115 -16.44 -4.59 5.22
CA ALA A 115 -16.31 -5.50 4.09
C ALA A 115 -15.35 -4.94 3.02
N VAL A 116 -15.42 -3.64 2.73
CA VAL A 116 -14.48 -2.95 1.84
C VAL A 116 -13.06 -3.02 2.39
N ALA A 117 -12.88 -2.76 3.69
CA ALA A 117 -11.57 -2.87 4.33
C ALA A 117 -10.99 -4.28 4.20
N ILE A 118 -11.79 -5.31 4.49
CA ILE A 118 -11.39 -6.72 4.34
C ILE A 118 -11.02 -7.02 2.89
N TRP A 119 -11.78 -6.53 1.90
CA TRP A 119 -11.46 -6.73 0.49
C TRP A 119 -10.07 -6.19 0.13
N PHE A 120 -9.74 -4.96 0.55
CA PHE A 120 -8.43 -4.38 0.30
C PHE A 120 -7.31 -5.17 0.98
N GLN A 121 -7.53 -5.58 2.23
CA GLN A 121 -6.58 -6.37 3.01
C GLN A 121 -6.27 -7.71 2.35
N MET A 122 -7.31 -8.42 1.86
CA MET A 122 -7.14 -9.69 1.16
C MET A 122 -6.48 -9.53 -0.21
N ALA A 123 -6.86 -8.49 -0.97
CA ALA A 123 -6.24 -8.19 -2.26
C ALA A 123 -4.75 -7.85 -2.10
N GLU A 124 -4.42 -7.05 -1.09
CA GLU A 124 -3.03 -6.71 -0.73
C GLU A 124 -2.24 -7.97 -0.32
N LEU A 125 -2.79 -8.80 0.56
CA LEU A 125 -2.15 -10.05 1.01
C LEU A 125 -1.79 -10.96 -0.18
N VAL A 126 -2.77 -11.24 -1.04
CA VAL A 126 -2.57 -12.08 -2.23
C VAL A 126 -1.51 -11.46 -3.15
N TRP A 127 -1.62 -10.16 -3.45
CA TRP A 127 -0.69 -9.49 -4.34
C TRP A 127 0.74 -9.48 -3.79
N LYS A 128 0.93 -9.14 -2.51
CA LYS A 128 2.27 -9.13 -1.90
C LYS A 128 2.88 -10.53 -1.85
N SER A 129 2.08 -11.57 -1.56
CA SER A 129 2.55 -12.96 -1.59
C SER A 129 3.02 -13.42 -2.97
N ARG A 130 2.50 -12.87 -4.06
CA ARG A 130 2.95 -13.20 -5.42
C ARG A 130 4.21 -12.46 -5.85
N TYR A 131 4.30 -11.18 -5.51
CA TYR A 131 5.20 -10.27 -6.22
C TYR A 131 6.32 -9.67 -5.38
N TYR A 132 6.26 -9.79 -4.04
CA TYR A 132 7.39 -9.40 -3.23
C TYR A 132 8.42 -10.51 -3.15
N GLU A 133 9.68 -10.08 -3.05
CA GLU A 133 10.78 -10.97 -2.78
C GLU A 133 10.67 -11.53 -1.36
N ASN A 134 11.11 -12.77 -1.19
CA ASN A 134 11.14 -13.42 0.12
C ASN A 134 12.43 -13.05 0.87
N ASP A 135 12.55 -11.77 1.24
CA ASP A 135 13.69 -11.21 1.99
C ASP A 135 13.25 -10.83 3.41
N GLU A 136 13.83 -11.50 4.42
CA GLU A 136 13.47 -11.30 5.83
C GLU A 136 13.72 -9.85 6.30
N LYS A 137 14.76 -9.18 5.79
CA LYS A 137 15.07 -7.80 6.18
C LYS A 137 13.99 -6.83 5.71
N PHE A 138 13.45 -7.07 4.51
CA PHE A 138 12.40 -6.22 3.96
C PHE A 138 11.09 -6.38 4.73
N ARG A 139 10.79 -7.61 5.17
CA ARG A 139 9.63 -7.89 6.04
C ARG A 139 9.73 -7.18 7.39
N GLU A 140 10.94 -7.06 7.94
CA GLU A 140 11.17 -6.35 9.20
C GLU A 140 10.80 -4.86 9.12
N TYR A 141 11.18 -4.17 8.04
CA TYR A 141 10.82 -2.75 7.86
C TYR A 141 9.31 -2.54 7.73
N GLU A 142 8.61 -3.46 7.07
CA GLU A 142 7.15 -3.43 6.98
C GLU A 142 6.48 -3.65 8.34
N ARG A 143 7.01 -4.59 9.14
CA ARG A 143 6.54 -4.84 10.51
C ARG A 143 6.74 -3.64 11.43
N LEU A 144 7.89 -2.97 11.34
CA LEU A 144 8.15 -1.73 12.08
C LEU A 144 7.17 -0.62 11.65
N GLY A 145 6.83 -0.60 10.37
CA GLY A 145 5.80 0.26 9.80
C GLY A 145 4.42 0.11 10.46
N ASP A 146 3.98 -1.11 10.70
CA ASP A 146 2.68 -1.41 11.32
C ASP A 146 2.59 -0.91 12.78
N GLN A 147 3.73 -0.73 13.45
CA GLN A 147 3.79 -0.26 14.85
C GLN A 147 3.78 1.27 14.96
N LEU A 148 3.91 2.01 13.85
CA LEU A 148 3.91 3.47 13.86
C LEU A 148 2.51 3.99 14.17
N LYS A 149 2.42 4.95 15.12
CA LYS A 149 1.15 5.60 15.45
C LYS A 149 0.71 6.50 14.29
N TRP A 150 -0.31 6.07 13.56
CA TRP A 150 -0.95 6.90 12.55
C TRP A 150 -1.68 8.06 13.23
N LYS A 151 -1.55 9.28 12.68
CA LYS A 151 -2.38 10.42 13.08
C LYS A 151 -3.79 10.28 12.50
N HIS A 152 -4.47 9.16 12.72
CA HIS A 152 -5.91 9.14 12.52
C HIS A 152 -6.53 9.91 13.69
N LYS A 153 -7.24 11.01 13.39
CA LYS A 153 -8.29 11.51 14.29
C LYS A 153 -9.36 10.42 14.37
N SER A 154 -9.16 9.43 15.24
CA SER A 154 -10.22 8.52 15.64
C SER A 154 -11.23 9.34 16.46
N LYS A 155 -12.26 9.87 15.79
CA LYS A 155 -13.51 10.30 16.44
C LYS A 155 -14.43 9.10 16.69
N LEU A 156 -13.90 7.95 17.09
CA LEU A 156 -14.69 6.73 17.31
C LEU A 156 -14.65 6.23 18.75
N THR A 157 -14.05 6.96 19.69
CA THR A 157 -14.00 6.57 21.12
C THR A 157 -14.27 7.71 22.11
N GLU A 158 -14.96 8.79 21.71
CA GLU A 158 -15.34 9.86 22.66
C GLU A 158 -16.83 9.90 23.05
N ASN A 159 -17.69 9.05 22.48
CA ASN A 159 -19.10 8.96 22.92
C ASN A 159 -19.40 7.58 23.50
N SER A 160 -18.88 7.34 24.69
CA SER A 160 -19.42 6.37 25.65
C SER A 160 -19.26 6.99 27.03
N SER A 161 -20.19 7.90 27.34
CA SER A 161 -20.50 8.31 28.71
C SER A 161 -21.30 7.21 29.39
#